data_AF-A0A1I0PB38-F1
#
_entry.id   AF-A0A1I0PB38-F1
#
_cell.length_a   1.000
_cell.length_b   1.000
_cell.length_c   1.000
_cell.angle_alpha   90.00
_cell.angle_beta   90.00
_cell.angle_gamma   90.00
#
_symmetry.space_group_name_H-M   'P 1'
#
loop_
_entity.id
_entity.type
_entity.pdbx_description
1 polymer ?
#
loop_
_entity_poly.entity_id
_entity_poly.type
_entity_poly.pdbx_seq_one_letter_code
_entity_poly.pdbx_strand_id
1 'polypeptide(L)'
;MESPEQHDQKEPFDMGIVAYFVRIMRTLFIGFFWMMINVFFGLYLGFAVPEESTPGRMIFFYSWFVISLAGYLYLVYKLWRKKAPVQDNYK
;
A
#
# COMPACT_ATOMS: atom_id res chain seq x y z
N MET A 1 -6.57 -12.02 -55.83
CA MET A 1 -5.66 -11.14 -55.06
C MET A 1 -6.35 -10.87 -53.74
N GLU A 2 -6.22 -11.79 -52.78
CA GLU A 2 -6.68 -11.56 -51.41
C GLU A 2 -5.47 -11.15 -50.59
N SER A 3 -5.51 -9.91 -50.13
CA SER A 3 -4.56 -9.29 -49.22
C SER A 3 -4.48 -10.10 -47.92
N PRO A 4 -3.27 -10.40 -47.39
CA PRO A 4 -3.17 -11.10 -46.13
C PRO A 4 -3.68 -10.17 -45.04
N GLU A 5 -4.67 -10.67 -44.31
CA GLU A 5 -5.30 -10.01 -43.18
C GLU A 5 -4.21 -9.53 -42.22
N GLN A 6 -4.23 -8.24 -41.92
CA GLN A 6 -3.44 -7.66 -40.83
C GLN A 6 -3.86 -8.40 -39.56
N HIS A 7 -3.01 -9.34 -39.12
CA HIS A 7 -3.02 -9.80 -37.75
C HIS A 7 -2.82 -8.57 -36.88
N ASP A 8 -3.93 -8.07 -36.34
CA ASP A 8 -4.01 -7.20 -35.18
C ASP A 8 -3.27 -7.94 -34.05
N GLN A 9 -1.95 -7.76 -34.01
CA GLN A 9 -1.13 -8.07 -32.86
C GLN A 9 -1.64 -7.17 -31.76
N LYS A 10 -2.67 -7.63 -31.05
CA LYS A 10 -3.01 -7.12 -29.73
C LYS A 10 -1.73 -7.24 -28.93
N GLU A 11 -1.03 -6.11 -28.76
CA GLU A 11 0.18 -6.03 -27.96
C GLU A 11 -0.11 -6.78 -26.66
N PRO A 12 0.73 -7.77 -26.29
CA PRO A 12 0.49 -8.52 -25.07
C PRO A 12 0.43 -7.50 -23.96
N PHE A 13 -0.76 -7.36 -23.36
CA PHE A 13 -1.09 -6.38 -22.33
C PHE A 13 0.13 -6.14 -21.46
N ASP A 14 0.67 -4.92 -21.46
CA ASP A 14 2.03 -4.65 -20.95
C ASP A 14 2.13 -5.07 -19.48
N MET A 15 2.63 -6.28 -19.26
CA MET A 15 2.70 -6.93 -17.94
C MET A 15 3.57 -6.12 -16.98
N GLY A 16 4.50 -5.30 -17.51
CA GLY A 16 5.28 -4.36 -16.72
C GLY A 16 4.42 -3.30 -16.06
N ILE A 17 3.44 -2.74 -16.79
CA ILE A 17 2.49 -1.74 -16.27
C ILE A 17 1.59 -2.37 -15.21
N VAL A 18 1.06 -3.57 -15.45
CA VAL A 18 0.20 -4.28 -14.50
C VAL A 18 0.95 -4.56 -13.19
N ALA A 19 2.20 -5.05 -13.27
CA ALA A 19 3.02 -5.30 -12.09
C ALA A 19 3.29 -4.03 -11.27
N TYR A 20 3.49 -2.89 -11.94
CA TYR A 20 3.64 -1.60 -11.29
C TYR A 20 2.35 -1.14 -10.61
N PHE A 21 1.21 -1.27 -11.29
CA PHE A 21 -0.10 -0.95 -10.73
C PHE A 21 -0.43 -1.79 -9.50
N VAL A 22 -0.20 -3.11 -9.56
CA VAL A 22 -0.39 -4.02 -8.41
C VAL A 22 0.48 -3.60 -7.22
N ARG A 23 1.71 -3.13 -7.47
CA ARG A 23 2.60 -2.63 -6.41
C ARG A 23 2.06 -1.37 -5.75
N ILE A 24 1.51 -0.44 -6.53
CA ILE A 24 0.85 0.76 -6.01
C ILE A 24 -0.39 0.37 -5.21
N MET A 25 -1.27 -0.44 -5.79
CA MET A 25 -2.50 -0.91 -5.14
C MET A 25 -2.20 -1.60 -3.81
N ARG A 26 -1.18 -2.46 -3.75
CA ARG A 26 -0.76 -3.09 -2.49
C ARG A 26 -0.28 -2.07 -1.46
N THR A 27 0.46 -1.06 -1.87
CA THR A 27 0.94 0.02 -0.97
C THR A 27 -0.23 0.82 -0.40
N LEU A 28 -1.21 1.13 -1.25
CA LEU A 28 -2.44 1.82 -0.86
C LEU A 28 -3.29 0.97 0.08
N PHE A 29 -3.49 -0.31 -0.22
CA PHE A 29 -4.22 -1.25 0.66
C PHE A 29 -3.58 -1.34 2.05
N ILE A 30 -2.26 -1.48 2.12
CA ILE A 30 -1.53 -1.50 3.40
C ILE A 30 -1.71 -0.18 4.13
N GLY A 31 -1.66 0.96 3.43
CA GLY A 31 -1.88 2.29 4.01
C GLY A 31 -3.29 2.46 4.56
N PHE A 32 -4.31 2.09 3.79
CA PHE A 32 -5.70 2.13 4.22
C PHE A 32 -5.96 1.19 5.41
N PHE A 33 -5.40 -0.02 5.37
CA PHE A 33 -5.52 -0.97 6.47
C PHE A 33 -4.86 -0.43 7.75
N TRP A 34 -3.67 0.18 7.61
CA TRP A 34 -2.99 0.86 8.72
C TRP A 34 -3.81 2.03 9.27
N MET A 35 -4.39 2.86 8.42
CA MET A 35 -5.28 3.95 8.83
C MET A 35 -6.52 3.44 9.58
N MET A 36 -7.14 2.37 9.09
CA MET A 36 -8.32 1.75 9.72
C MET A 36 -8.01 1.27 11.14
N ILE A 37 -6.86 0.63 11.36
CA ILE A 37 -6.40 0.24 12.69
C ILE A 37 -6.27 1.48 13.58
N ASN A 38 -5.62 2.54 13.11
CA ASN A 38 -5.42 3.75 13.92
C ASN A 38 -6.74 4.45 14.26
N VAL A 39 -7.69 4.51 13.33
CA VAL A 39 -9.04 5.04 13.57
C VAL A 39 -9.77 4.19 14.61
N PHE A 40 -9.68 2.86 14.53
CA PHE A 40 -10.26 1.96 15.52
C PHE A 40 -9.67 2.22 16.91
N PHE A 41 -8.34 2.24 17.05
CA PHE A 41 -7.72 2.52 18.35
C PHE A 41 -8.00 3.95 18.85
N GLY A 42 -8.06 4.94 17.97
CA GLY A 42 -8.24 6.35 18.36
C GLY A 42 -9.68 6.69 18.77
N LEU A 43 -10.65 6.30 17.94
CA LEU A 43 -12.06 6.65 18.12
C LEU A 43 -12.85 5.57 18.85
N TYR A 44 -12.70 4.29 18.49
CA TYR A 44 -13.53 3.21 19.05
C TYR A 44 -13.19 2.91 20.52
N LEU A 45 -11.91 2.94 20.88
CA LEU A 45 -11.47 2.79 22.28
C LEU A 45 -11.49 4.11 23.06
N GLY A 46 -11.89 5.21 22.42
CA GLY A 46 -11.93 6.54 23.02
C GLY A 46 -10.57 7.11 23.42
N PHE A 47 -9.44 6.48 23.05
CA PHE A 47 -8.10 6.90 23.48
C PHE A 47 -7.69 8.29 22.97
N ALA A 48 -8.31 8.78 21.89
CA ALA A 48 -8.12 10.13 21.39
C ALA A 48 -9.11 11.16 21.96
N VAL A 49 -10.09 10.75 22.77
CA VAL A 49 -11.13 11.62 23.33
C VAL A 49 -10.74 12.11 24.72
N PRO A 50 -10.46 13.41 24.91
CA PRO A 50 -9.96 13.94 26.18
C PRO A 50 -10.97 13.90 27.34
N GLU A 51 -12.28 13.86 27.06
CA GLU A 51 -13.31 13.79 28.12
C GLU A 51 -13.46 12.39 28.75
N GLU A 52 -13.15 11.33 28.00
CA GLU A 52 -13.36 9.93 28.42
C GLU A 52 -12.04 9.21 28.79
N SER A 53 -10.89 9.78 28.38
CA SER A 53 -9.59 9.11 28.49
C SER A 53 -8.69 9.65 29.59
N THR A 54 -8.23 8.75 30.45
CA THR A 54 -7.14 8.99 31.41
C THR A 54 -5.87 9.45 30.66
N PRO A 55 -5.10 10.43 31.16
CA PRO A 55 -3.91 10.98 30.48
C PRO A 55 -2.91 9.92 29.98
N GLY A 56 -2.80 8.79 30.69
CA GLY A 56 -1.93 7.67 30.28
C GLY A 56 -2.33 6.98 28.99
N ARG A 57 -3.63 6.88 28.67
CA ARG A 57 -4.13 6.28 27.42
C ARG A 57 -3.81 7.16 26.21
N MET A 58 -3.91 8.47 26.36
CA MET A 58 -3.52 9.43 25.32
C MET A 58 -2.03 9.29 24.97
N ILE A 59 -1.14 9.30 25.97
CA ILE A 59 0.30 9.17 25.76
C ILE A 59 0.63 7.84 25.05
N PHE A 60 -0.01 6.75 25.47
CA PHE A 60 0.15 5.44 24.84
C PHE A 60 -0.30 5.48 23.38
N PHE A 61 -1.48 6.04 23.09
CA PHE A 61 -2.01 6.13 21.74
C PHE A 61 -1.13 6.96 20.81
N TYR A 62 -0.70 8.15 21.22
CA TYR A 62 0.15 8.99 20.36
C TYR A 62 1.54 8.39 20.17
N SER A 63 2.11 7.74 21.20
CA SER A 63 3.38 7.01 21.06
C SER A 63 3.25 5.83 20.08
N TRP A 64 2.17 5.05 20.21
CA TRP A 64 1.85 3.97 19.28
C TRP A 64 1.63 4.48 17.86
N PHE A 65 0.91 5.58 17.69
CA PHE A 65 0.66 6.21 16.40
C PHE A 65 1.97 6.60 15.71
N VAL A 66 2.89 7.27 16.42
CA VAL A 66 4.20 7.67 15.88
C VAL A 66 5.06 6.46 15.53
N ILE A 67 5.14 5.46 16.40
CA ILE A 67 5.90 4.22 16.15
C ILE A 67 5.33 3.48 14.93
N SER A 68 4.00 3.35 14.86
CA SER A 68 3.35 2.64 13.78
C SER A 68 3.47 3.39 12.45
N LEU A 69 3.47 4.72 12.47
CA LEU A 69 3.72 5.57 11.30
C LEU A 69 5.15 5.39 10.79
N ALA A 70 6.15 5.45 11.68
CA ALA A 70 7.54 5.20 11.32
C ALA A 70 7.72 3.79 10.72
N GLY A 71 7.06 2.80 11.30
CA GLY A 71 7.02 1.43 10.78
C GLY A 71 6.39 1.34 9.39
N TYR A 72 5.25 2.02 9.17
CA TYR A 72 4.59 2.09 7.86
C TYR A 72 5.50 2.72 6.80
N LEU A 73 6.09 3.89 7.10
CA LEU A 73 7.02 4.57 6.18
C LEU A 73 8.22 3.69 5.84
N TYR A 74 8.79 2.99 6.83
CA TYR A 74 9.87 2.05 6.60
C TYR A 74 9.45 0.87 5.72
N LEU A 75 8.26 0.31 5.94
CA LEU A 75 7.72 -0.76 5.11
C LEU A 75 7.51 -0.30 3.67
N VAL A 76 6.90 0.87 3.44
CA VAL A 76 6.73 1.44 2.10
C VAL A 76 8.10 1.66 1.44
N TYR A 77 9.03 2.31 2.13
CA TYR A 77 10.39 2.51 1.61
C TYR A 77 11.07 1.18 1.24
N LYS A 78 11.01 0.17 2.11
CA LYS A 78 11.58 -1.17 1.85
C LYS A 78 10.89 -1.86 0.68
N LEU A 79 9.58 -1.74 0.58
CA LEU A 79 8.77 -2.34 -0.49
C LEU A 79 9.12 -1.70 -1.83
N TRP A 80 9.44 -0.42 -1.86
CA TRP A 80 9.82 0.36 -3.05
C TRP A 80 11.31 0.19 -3.42
N ARG A 81 12.19 -0.08 -2.45
CA ARG A 81 13.61 -0.39 -2.71
C ARG A 81 13.86 -1.76 -3.34
N LYS A 82 13.02 -2.76 -3.09
CA LYS A 82 13.16 -4.06 -3.75
C LYS A 82 12.83 -3.89 -5.24
N LYS A 83 13.82 -4.03 -6.13
CA LYS A 83 13.53 -4.09 -7.57
C LYS A 83 12.60 -5.28 -7.81
N ALA A 84 11.46 -5.04 -8.44
CA ALA A 84 10.66 -6.16 -8.93
C ALA A 84 11.56 -6.91 -9.93
N PRO A 85 11.67 -8.25 -9.87
CA PRO A 85 12.33 -8.97 -10.94
C PRO A 85 11.55 -8.65 -12.22
N VAL A 86 12.16 -7.86 -13.10
CA VAL A 86 11.69 -7.74 -14.48
C VAL A 86 11.90 -9.13 -15.06
N GLN A 87 10.80 -9.87 -15.21
CA GLN A 87 10.85 -11.20 -15.80
C GLN A 87 10.99 -10.98 -17.30
N ASP A 88 12.23 -10.77 -17.77
CA ASP A 88 12.54 -10.69 -19.19
C ASP A 88 12.37 -12.10 -19.80
N ASN A 89 11.14 -12.41 -20.20
CA ASN A 89 10.77 -13.61 -20.93
C ASN A 89 10.92 -13.42 -22.46
N TYR A 90 12.02 -12.82 -22.91
CA TYR A 90 12.41 -12.85 -24.32
C TYR A 90 13.58 -13.80 -24.50
N LYS A 91 13.29 -15.00 -25.01
CA LYS A 91 14.26 -15.99 -25.48
C LYS A 91 13.89 -16.43 -26.89
#